data_AF-A0A1Y1RKL7-F1
#
_entry.id   AF-A0A1Y1RKL7-F1
#
_cell.length_a   1.000
_cell.length_b   1.000
_cell.length_c   1.000
_cell.angle_alpha   90.00
_cell.angle_beta   90.00
_cell.angle_gamma   90.00
#
_symmetry.space_group_name_H-M   'P 1'
#
loop_
_entity.id
_entity.type
_entity.pdbx_description
1 polymer ?
#
loop_
_entity_poly.entity_id
_entity_poly.type
_entity_poly.pdbx_seq_one_letter_code
_entity_poly.pdbx_strand_id
1 'polypeptide(L)'
;MYEKLEKLIYEGFQRMQESIEKSKEEHDREMSDMRKEQKLRAEEHDREVQRVEKKLDKRIAEITDSLGRFAENMVAPALVRLLNEQGIQITEYAQRVRSDIRKIEYDLIAINSEYLVVTSVKMTLNSEDAKYFFKERLPIFKDVFPRYKDKKVIGALAGMSIVQEAGKYAMKRGLYVLTQSGDNVKALTHEDVDLKGKFSPRIF
;
A
#
# COMPACT_ATOMS: atom_id res chain seq x y z
N MET A 1 -82.22 -43.19 0.76
CA MET A 1 -81.62 -42.28 1.77
C MET A 1 -80.10 -42.44 1.82
N TYR A 2 -79.57 -43.66 1.80
CA TYR A 2 -78.12 -43.95 1.80
C TYR A 2 -77.37 -43.48 0.54
N GLU A 3 -77.90 -43.70 -0.68
CA GLU A 3 -77.23 -43.27 -1.93
C GLU A 3 -76.97 -41.76 -2.02
N LYS A 4 -77.89 -40.95 -1.49
CA LYS A 4 -77.76 -39.47 -1.50
C LYS A 4 -76.68 -39.01 -0.52
N LEU A 5 -76.48 -39.74 0.58
CA LEU A 5 -75.43 -39.47 1.57
C LEU A 5 -74.05 -39.86 1.03
N GLU A 6 -73.94 -41.03 0.38
CA GLU A 6 -72.69 -41.48 -0.26
C GLU A 6 -72.24 -40.51 -1.36
N LYS A 7 -73.17 -40.06 -2.21
CA LYS A 7 -72.88 -39.07 -3.26
C LYS A 7 -72.35 -37.76 -2.67
N LEU A 8 -72.96 -37.28 -1.58
CA LEU A 8 -72.54 -36.04 -0.92
C LEU A 8 -71.15 -36.16 -0.29
N ILE A 9 -70.83 -37.32 0.31
CA ILE A 9 -69.50 -37.60 0.88
C ILE A 9 -68.45 -37.66 -0.23
N TYR A 10 -68.75 -38.33 -1.35
CA TYR A 10 -67.85 -38.41 -2.50
C TYR A 10 -67.57 -37.04 -3.12
N GLU A 11 -68.61 -36.24 -3.35
CA GLU A 11 -68.47 -34.86 -3.85
C GLU A 11 -67.69 -33.97 -2.86
N GLY A 12 -67.90 -34.13 -1.55
CA GLY A 12 -67.15 -33.42 -0.52
C GLY A 12 -65.67 -33.79 -0.52
N PHE A 13 -65.36 -35.08 -0.68
CA PHE A 13 -63.97 -35.56 -0.78
C PHE A 13 -63.28 -35.07 -2.05
N GLN A 14 -63.96 -35.07 -3.20
CA GLN A 14 -63.41 -34.54 -4.45
C GLN A 14 -63.09 -33.04 -4.35
N ARG A 15 -64.01 -32.23 -3.81
CA ARG A 15 -63.76 -30.80 -3.59
C ARG A 15 -62.60 -30.55 -2.63
N MET A 16 -62.47 -31.38 -1.59
CA MET A 16 -61.35 -31.29 -0.65
C MET A 16 -60.02 -31.62 -1.34
N GLN A 17 -59.95 -32.65 -2.17
CA GLN A 17 -58.76 -33.00 -2.94
C GLN A 17 -58.37 -31.89 -3.93
N GLU A 18 -59.34 -31.37 -4.69
CA GLU A 18 -59.12 -30.24 -5.60
C GLU A 18 -58.63 -28.98 -4.87
N SER A 19 -59.17 -28.70 -3.68
CA SER A 19 -58.74 -27.57 -2.85
C SER A 19 -57.31 -27.76 -2.33
N ILE A 20 -56.94 -28.98 -1.94
CA ILE A 20 -55.58 -29.29 -1.48
C ILE A 20 -54.59 -29.16 -2.64
N GLU A 21 -54.94 -29.66 -3.83
CA GLU A 21 -54.06 -29.60 -5.00
C GLU A 21 -53.82 -28.16 -5.44
N LYS A 22 -54.88 -27.35 -5.53
CA LYS A 22 -54.74 -25.91 -5.83
C LYS A 22 -53.89 -25.18 -4.78
N SER A 23 -54.11 -25.48 -3.50
CA SER A 23 -53.33 -24.88 -2.41
C SER A 23 -51.86 -25.27 -2.48
N LYS A 24 -51.53 -26.52 -2.85
CA LYS A 24 -50.14 -26.95 -3.07
C LYS A 24 -49.51 -26.23 -4.27
N GLU A 25 -50.20 -26.16 -5.40
CA GLU A 25 -49.70 -25.46 -6.57
C GLU A 25 -49.42 -23.98 -6.29
N GLU A 26 -50.33 -23.30 -5.57
CA GLU A 26 -50.15 -21.91 -5.15
C GLU A 26 -48.96 -21.76 -4.21
N HIS A 27 -48.83 -22.65 -3.22
CA HIS A 27 -47.70 -22.64 -2.30
C HIS A 27 -46.36 -22.89 -3.01
N ASP A 28 -46.32 -23.83 -3.95
CA ASP A 28 -45.12 -24.12 -4.74
C ASP A 28 -44.71 -22.94 -5.63
N ARG A 29 -45.69 -22.23 -6.21
CA ARG A 29 -45.45 -21.00 -6.98
C ARG A 29 -44.90 -19.89 -6.07
N GLU A 30 -45.53 -19.65 -4.93
CA GLU A 30 -45.10 -18.63 -3.97
C GLU A 30 -43.69 -18.91 -3.46
N MET A 31 -43.38 -20.16 -3.12
CA MET A 31 -42.04 -20.59 -2.70
C MET A 31 -41.00 -20.43 -3.84
N SER A 32 -41.37 -20.73 -5.08
CA SER A 32 -40.50 -20.53 -6.24
C SER A 32 -40.20 -19.05 -6.48
N ASP A 33 -41.20 -18.19 -6.39
CA ASP A 33 -41.04 -16.75 -6.60
C ASP A 33 -40.25 -16.11 -5.45
N MET A 34 -40.51 -16.50 -4.20
CA MET A 34 -39.68 -16.09 -3.06
C MET A 34 -38.21 -16.50 -3.22
N ARG A 35 -37.92 -17.71 -3.71
CA ARG A 35 -36.54 -18.16 -3.99
C ARG A 35 -35.88 -17.33 -5.09
N LYS A 36 -36.60 -17.02 -6.16
CA LYS A 36 -36.08 -16.15 -7.24
C LYS A 36 -35.78 -14.75 -6.71
N GLU A 37 -36.70 -14.18 -5.94
CA GLU A 37 -36.52 -12.85 -5.36
C GLU A 37 -35.33 -12.81 -4.39
N GLN A 38 -35.22 -13.80 -3.50
CA GLN A 38 -34.07 -13.93 -2.61
C GLN A 38 -32.76 -14.06 -3.39
N LYS A 39 -32.73 -14.84 -4.47
CA LYS A 39 -31.55 -14.98 -5.33
C LYS A 39 -31.18 -13.65 -6.00
N LEU A 40 -32.15 -12.94 -6.56
CA LEU A 40 -31.93 -11.63 -7.18
C LEU A 40 -31.40 -10.61 -6.16
N ARG A 41 -32.02 -10.53 -4.98
CA ARG A 41 -31.56 -9.66 -3.89
C ARG A 41 -30.15 -10.02 -3.42
N ALA A 42 -29.81 -11.30 -3.35
CA ALA A 42 -28.45 -11.75 -3.01
C ALA A 42 -27.44 -11.34 -4.09
N GLU A 43 -27.75 -11.55 -5.38
CA GLU A 43 -26.88 -11.14 -6.49
C GLU A 43 -26.69 -9.61 -6.55
N GLU A 44 -27.74 -8.83 -6.28
CA GLU A 44 -27.66 -7.37 -6.19
C GLU A 44 -26.81 -6.92 -5.00
N HIS A 45 -27.00 -7.55 -3.83
CA HIS A 45 -26.20 -7.28 -2.65
C HIS A 45 -24.71 -7.59 -2.88
N ASP A 46 -24.40 -8.75 -3.47
CA ASP A 46 -23.03 -9.14 -3.79
C ASP A 46 -22.37 -8.14 -4.76
N ARG A 47 -23.11 -7.66 -5.76
CA ARG A 47 -22.63 -6.61 -6.69
C ARG A 47 -22.38 -5.28 -5.98
N GLU A 48 -23.25 -4.91 -5.04
CA GLU A 48 -23.08 -3.70 -4.24
C GLU A 48 -21.85 -3.79 -3.34
N VAL A 49 -21.68 -4.91 -2.63
CA VAL A 49 -20.50 -5.18 -1.78
C VAL A 49 -19.22 -5.08 -2.60
N GLN A 50 -19.13 -5.78 -3.74
CA GLN A 50 -17.96 -5.70 -4.62
C GLN A 50 -17.68 -4.28 -5.13
N ARG A 51 -18.73 -3.49 -5.36
CA ARG A 51 -18.59 -2.09 -5.79
C ARG A 51 -18.07 -1.21 -4.66
N VAL A 52 -18.52 -1.44 -3.43
CA VAL A 52 -18.05 -0.74 -2.23
C VAL A 52 -16.60 -1.11 -1.94
N GLU A 53 -16.24 -2.39 -1.97
CA GLU A 53 -14.86 -2.87 -1.79
C GLU A 53 -13.91 -2.21 -2.80
N LYS A 54 -14.22 -2.26 -4.09
CA LYS A 54 -13.39 -1.61 -5.14
C LYS A 54 -13.22 -0.10 -4.92
N LYS A 55 -14.27 0.59 -4.45
CA LYS A 55 -14.19 2.02 -4.13
C LYS A 55 -13.32 2.26 -2.89
N LEU A 56 -13.41 1.38 -1.89
CA LEU A 56 -12.62 1.47 -0.67
C LEU A 56 -11.14 1.23 -0.96
N ASP A 57 -10.81 0.18 -1.72
CA ASP A 57 -9.43 -0.12 -2.14
C ASP A 57 -8.80 1.06 -2.88
N LYS A 58 -9.54 1.68 -3.80
CA LYS A 58 -9.09 2.87 -4.52
C LYS A 58 -8.80 4.04 -3.57
N ARG A 59 -9.70 4.31 -2.63
CA ARG A 59 -9.52 5.40 -1.65
C ARG A 59 -8.34 5.13 -0.72
N ILE A 60 -8.15 3.89 -0.27
CA ILE A 60 -7.01 3.49 0.55
C ILE A 60 -5.71 3.73 -0.22
N ALA A 61 -5.64 3.30 -1.49
CA ALA A 61 -4.47 3.51 -2.33
C ALA A 61 -4.14 5.02 -2.50
N GLU A 62 -5.15 5.86 -2.73
CA GLU A 62 -4.99 7.32 -2.84
C GLU A 62 -4.47 7.95 -1.53
N ILE A 63 -4.94 7.46 -0.38
CA ILE A 63 -4.47 7.91 0.94
C ILE A 63 -3.03 7.48 1.17
N THR A 64 -2.67 6.22 0.89
CA THR A 64 -1.31 5.70 1.06
C THR A 64 -0.30 6.46 0.20
N ASP A 65 -0.63 6.72 -1.07
CA ASP A 65 0.21 7.51 -1.98
C ASP A 65 0.34 8.98 -1.53
N SER A 66 -0.72 9.55 -0.96
CA SER A 66 -0.68 10.91 -0.38
C SER A 66 0.21 10.99 0.86
N LEU A 67 0.19 9.98 1.73
CA LEU A 67 1.08 9.89 2.88
C LEU A 67 2.53 9.74 2.45
N GLY A 68 2.81 8.92 1.43
CA GLY A 68 4.15 8.80 0.83
C GLY A 68 4.69 10.15 0.37
N ARG A 69 3.92 10.87 -0.45
CA ARG A 69 4.27 12.24 -0.90
C ARG A 69 4.51 13.20 0.25
N PHE A 70 3.68 13.13 1.29
CA PHE A 70 3.83 14.00 2.45
C PHE A 70 5.19 13.80 3.13
N ALA A 71 5.60 12.55 3.38
CA ALA A 71 6.93 12.29 3.93
C ALA A 71 8.07 12.69 2.98
N GLU A 72 7.94 12.43 1.67
CA GLU A 72 8.94 12.87 0.69
C GLU A 72 9.16 14.39 0.73
N ASN A 73 8.05 15.15 0.80
CA ASN A 73 8.08 16.62 0.87
C ASN A 73 8.68 17.15 2.18
N MET A 74 8.56 16.40 3.29
CA MET A 74 9.24 16.73 4.54
C MET A 74 10.74 16.40 4.49
N VAL A 75 11.09 15.27 3.88
CA VAL A 75 12.47 14.76 3.85
C VAL A 75 13.34 15.58 2.90
N ALA A 76 12.85 15.94 1.71
CA ALA A 76 13.65 16.63 0.69
C ALA A 76 14.37 17.90 1.21
N PRO A 77 13.68 18.91 1.78
CA PRO A 77 14.34 20.11 2.27
C PRO A 77 15.26 19.83 3.46
N ALA A 78 14.89 18.87 4.32
CA ALA A 78 15.72 18.50 5.47
C ALA A 78 17.02 17.80 5.08
N LEU A 79 16.96 16.92 4.08
CA LEU A 79 18.14 16.26 3.52
C LEU A 79 19.10 17.29 2.94
N VAL A 80 18.60 18.24 2.13
CA VAL A 80 19.42 19.29 1.53
C VAL A 80 20.13 20.11 2.61
N ARG A 81 19.39 20.58 3.63
CA ARG A 81 19.97 21.31 4.76
C ARG A 81 21.07 20.50 5.44
N LEU A 82 20.80 19.24 5.74
CA LEU A 82 21.72 18.37 6.45
C LEU A 82 23.01 18.08 5.67
N LEU A 83 22.89 17.83 4.37
CA LEU A 83 24.04 17.60 3.50
C LEU A 83 24.90 18.86 3.39
N ASN A 84 24.27 20.03 3.27
CA ASN A 84 24.98 21.31 3.24
C ASN A 84 25.74 21.59 4.56
N GLU A 85 25.12 21.31 5.71
CA GLU A 85 25.77 21.43 7.03
C GLU A 85 26.98 20.49 7.17
N GLN A 86 26.98 19.37 6.45
CA GLN A 86 28.08 18.40 6.42
C GLN A 86 29.11 18.65 5.31
N GLY A 87 29.02 19.80 4.62
CA GLY A 87 29.98 20.19 3.58
C GLY A 87 29.66 19.64 2.18
N ILE A 88 28.58 18.87 2.01
CA ILE A 88 28.09 18.43 0.70
C ILE A 88 27.11 19.48 0.18
N GLN A 89 27.65 20.55 -0.43
CA GLN A 89 26.84 21.67 -0.91
C GLN A 89 25.97 21.25 -2.09
N ILE A 90 24.68 20.99 -1.86
CA ILE A 90 23.70 20.56 -2.86
C ILE A 90 23.29 21.76 -3.73
N THR A 91 23.33 21.55 -5.05
CA THR A 91 22.93 22.56 -6.04
C THR A 91 21.55 22.29 -6.62
N GLU A 92 21.11 21.03 -6.61
CA GLU A 92 19.83 20.60 -7.17
C GLU A 92 19.30 19.39 -6.39
N TYR A 93 17.98 19.25 -6.29
CA TYR A 93 17.34 18.01 -5.89
C TYR A 93 16.10 17.75 -6.74
N ALA A 94 15.74 16.47 -6.90
CA ALA A 94 14.56 16.04 -7.64
C ALA A 94 13.87 14.89 -6.91
N GLN A 95 12.54 14.93 -6.88
CA GLN A 95 11.70 13.87 -6.31
C GLN A 95 11.13 12.98 -7.42
N ARG A 96 10.82 11.74 -7.08
CA ARG A 96 10.14 10.75 -7.94
C ARG A 96 10.84 10.57 -9.30
N VAL A 97 12.15 10.36 -9.24
CA VAL A 97 13.00 10.24 -10.43
C VAL A 97 12.81 8.86 -11.05
N ARG A 98 12.20 8.83 -12.23
CA ARG A 98 11.75 7.62 -12.90
C ARG A 98 12.59 7.27 -14.13
N SER A 99 12.78 5.98 -14.34
CA SER A 99 13.29 5.40 -15.59
C SER A 99 12.24 4.44 -16.15
N ASP A 100 11.67 4.78 -17.31
CA ASP A 100 10.67 3.94 -17.96
C ASP A 100 11.26 2.66 -18.56
N ILE A 101 12.54 2.68 -18.94
CA ILE A 101 13.25 1.52 -19.49
C ILE A 101 13.31 0.39 -18.46
N ARG A 102 13.64 0.73 -17.19
CA ARG A 102 13.76 -0.24 -16.11
C ARG A 102 12.52 -0.32 -15.22
N LYS A 103 11.52 0.54 -15.45
CA LYS A 103 10.32 0.72 -14.59
C LYS A 103 10.70 0.92 -13.11
N ILE A 104 11.71 1.75 -12.90
CA ILE A 104 12.30 2.03 -11.59
C ILE A 104 12.06 3.49 -11.25
N GLU A 105 11.60 3.76 -10.02
CA GLU A 105 11.43 5.11 -9.47
C GLU A 105 12.26 5.25 -8.18
N TYR A 106 13.01 6.33 -8.03
CA TYR A 106 13.68 6.70 -6.79
C TYR A 106 13.00 7.92 -6.17
N ASP A 107 12.73 7.84 -4.88
CA ASP A 107 11.89 8.81 -4.16
C ASP A 107 12.49 10.22 -4.19
N LEU A 108 13.81 10.32 -3.98
CA LEU A 108 14.53 11.60 -3.97
C LEU A 108 16.00 11.41 -4.38
N ILE A 109 16.51 12.36 -5.16
CA ILE A 109 17.95 12.55 -5.38
C ILE A 109 18.37 13.98 -5.04
N ALA A 110 19.56 14.14 -4.48
CA ALA A 110 20.21 15.44 -4.25
C ALA A 110 21.59 15.44 -4.91
N ILE A 111 21.94 16.50 -5.63
CA ILE A 111 23.07 16.52 -6.55
C ILE A 111 23.92 17.78 -6.33
N ASN A 112 25.22 17.63 -6.44
CA ASN A 112 26.13 18.74 -6.71
C ASN A 112 27.16 18.38 -7.81
N SER A 113 28.22 19.16 -7.95
CA SER A 113 29.26 18.94 -8.96
C SER A 113 29.95 17.57 -8.82
N GLU A 114 30.07 17.01 -7.61
CA GLU A 114 30.83 15.79 -7.31
C GLU A 114 29.95 14.62 -6.84
N TYR A 115 29.00 14.89 -5.96
CA TYR A 115 28.18 13.91 -5.25
C TYR A 115 26.76 13.82 -5.81
N LEU A 116 26.19 12.63 -5.70
CA LEU A 116 24.77 12.37 -5.88
C LEU A 116 24.28 11.52 -4.71
N VAL A 117 23.32 12.02 -3.95
CA VAL A 117 22.71 11.28 -2.84
C VAL A 117 21.37 10.72 -3.32
N VAL A 118 21.25 9.40 -3.32
CA VAL A 118 20.00 8.68 -3.61
C VAL A 118 19.31 8.37 -2.29
N THR A 119 18.05 8.74 -2.17
CA THR A 119 17.29 8.61 -0.93
C THR A 119 16.02 7.80 -1.17
N SER A 120 15.75 6.82 -0.30
CA SER A 120 14.42 6.21 -0.21
C SER A 120 13.71 6.60 1.08
N VAL A 121 12.40 6.85 0.98
CA VAL A 121 11.55 7.36 2.04
C VAL A 121 10.48 6.33 2.39
N LYS A 122 10.30 6.07 3.69
CA LYS A 122 9.29 5.14 4.22
C LYS A 122 8.50 5.80 5.34
N MET A 123 7.23 5.41 5.50
CA MET A 123 6.49 5.70 6.73
C MET A 123 7.18 5.00 7.91
N THR A 124 7.36 3.69 7.78
CA THR A 124 8.09 2.87 8.75
C THR A 124 9.24 2.18 8.04
N LEU A 125 10.47 2.51 8.40
CA LEU A 125 11.67 1.88 7.85
C LEU A 125 12.01 0.62 8.63
N ASN A 126 11.90 -0.54 7.99
CA ASN A 126 12.28 -1.83 8.56
C ASN A 126 13.59 -2.37 7.96
N SER A 127 14.08 -3.48 8.52
CA SER A 127 15.36 -4.08 8.10
C SER A 127 15.35 -4.62 6.67
N GLU A 128 14.20 -5.06 6.17
CA GLU A 128 14.06 -5.57 4.81
C GLU A 128 14.13 -4.44 3.79
N ASP A 129 13.44 -3.32 4.05
CA ASP A 129 13.55 -2.10 3.26
C ASP A 129 15.00 -1.63 3.16
N ALA A 130 15.70 -1.57 4.30
CA ALA A 130 17.10 -1.13 4.34
C ALA A 130 18.03 -2.08 3.57
N LYS A 131 17.84 -3.40 3.71
CA LYS A 131 18.61 -4.42 2.97
C LYS A 131 18.33 -4.34 1.47
N TYR A 132 17.06 -4.23 1.07
CA TYR A 132 16.64 -4.15 -0.31
C TYR A 132 17.21 -2.89 -0.98
N PHE A 133 17.10 -1.73 -0.32
CA PHE A 133 17.67 -0.49 -0.84
C PHE A 133 19.19 -0.60 -1.04
N PHE A 134 19.91 -1.11 -0.03
CA PHE A 134 21.36 -1.26 -0.09
C PHE A 134 21.82 -2.24 -1.18
N LYS A 135 21.16 -3.40 -1.30
CA LYS A 135 21.62 -4.50 -2.16
C LYS A 135 21.10 -4.40 -3.59
N GLU A 136 19.87 -3.95 -3.77
CA GLU A 136 19.17 -4.06 -5.05
C GLU A 136 18.95 -2.69 -5.72
N ARG A 137 18.93 -1.59 -4.94
CA ARG A 137 18.57 -0.26 -5.47
C ARG A 137 19.76 0.63 -5.73
N LEU A 138 20.70 0.73 -4.78
CA LEU A 138 21.89 1.56 -4.97
C LEU A 138 22.83 1.04 -6.08
N PRO A 139 23.15 -0.27 -6.16
CA PRO A 139 24.18 -0.74 -7.10
C PRO A 139 23.82 -0.52 -8.57
N ILE A 140 22.53 -0.55 -8.90
CA ILE A 140 22.04 -0.39 -10.29
C ILE A 140 21.77 1.07 -10.67
N PHE A 141 21.93 2.04 -9.75
CA PHE A 141 21.51 3.43 -10.00
C PHE A 141 22.16 4.04 -11.25
N LYS A 142 23.48 3.84 -11.43
CA LYS A 142 24.23 4.36 -12.58
C LYS A 142 23.84 3.67 -13.89
N ASP A 143 23.45 2.40 -13.85
CA ASP A 143 22.92 1.69 -15.02
C ASP A 143 21.54 2.22 -15.42
N VAL A 144 20.73 2.59 -14.44
CA VAL A 144 19.38 3.15 -14.65
C VAL A 144 19.48 4.61 -15.13
N PHE A 145 20.46 5.38 -14.63
CA PHE A 145 20.69 6.78 -14.99
C PHE A 145 22.14 7.04 -15.42
N PRO A 146 22.54 6.63 -16.65
CA PRO A 146 23.93 6.75 -17.11
C PRO A 146 24.50 8.17 -17.13
N ARG A 147 23.64 9.19 -17.20
CA ARG A 147 24.03 10.61 -17.13
C ARG A 147 24.73 11.00 -15.81
N TYR A 148 24.61 10.18 -14.76
CA TYR A 148 25.26 10.40 -13.47
C TYR A 148 26.44 9.44 -13.21
N LYS A 149 26.97 8.76 -14.24
CA LYS A 149 28.05 7.77 -14.10
C LYS A 149 29.30 8.30 -13.37
N ASP A 150 29.63 9.58 -13.57
CA ASP A 150 30.83 10.23 -13.03
C ASP A 150 30.61 10.81 -11.62
N LYS A 151 29.39 10.69 -11.05
CA LYS A 151 29.08 11.15 -9.69
C LYS A 151 29.49 10.11 -8.65
N LYS A 152 29.92 10.60 -7.48
CA LYS A 152 30.08 9.79 -6.27
C LYS A 152 28.70 9.55 -5.66
N VAL A 153 28.16 8.34 -5.80
CA VAL A 153 26.81 8.03 -5.31
C VAL A 153 26.87 7.69 -3.84
N ILE A 154 26.04 8.34 -3.03
CA ILE A 154 25.84 8.02 -1.61
C ILE A 154 24.37 7.61 -1.42
N GLY A 155 24.11 6.67 -0.53
CA GLY A 155 22.75 6.27 -0.18
C GLY A 155 22.25 6.91 1.12
N ALA A 156 20.96 7.24 1.14
CA ALA A 156 20.25 7.69 2.32
C ALA A 156 18.91 6.94 2.45
N LEU A 157 18.49 6.72 3.69
CA LEU A 157 17.17 6.18 4.02
C LEU A 157 16.48 7.14 4.97
N ALA A 158 15.20 7.42 4.72
CA ALA A 158 14.38 8.20 5.62
C ALA A 158 13.17 7.38 6.08
N GLY A 159 12.87 7.46 7.38
CA GLY A 159 11.69 6.84 7.98
C GLY A 159 10.96 7.83 8.87
N MET A 160 9.62 7.91 8.82
CA MET A 160 8.88 8.67 9.85
C MET A 160 8.99 7.96 11.20
N SER A 161 8.99 6.62 11.17
CA SER A 161 9.42 5.74 12.25
C SER A 161 10.51 4.79 11.74
N ILE A 162 11.47 4.44 12.60
CA ILE A 162 12.60 3.58 12.24
C ILE A 162 12.73 2.45 13.26
N VAL A 163 12.67 1.22 12.77
CA VAL A 163 13.01 0.03 13.56
C VAL A 163 14.51 0.05 13.86
N GLN A 164 14.90 -0.14 15.12
CA GLN A 164 16.28 0.08 15.58
C GLN A 164 17.30 -0.72 14.76
N GLU A 165 16.99 -1.97 14.44
CA GLU A 165 17.83 -2.86 13.62
C GLU A 165 18.01 -2.34 12.19
N ALA A 166 17.00 -1.68 11.63
CA ALA A 166 17.06 -1.08 10.30
C ALA A 166 18.03 0.10 10.28
N GLY A 167 17.89 1.01 11.25
CA GLY A 167 18.81 2.15 11.44
C GLY A 167 20.24 1.67 11.65
N LYS A 168 20.43 0.70 12.54
CA LYS A 168 21.74 0.09 12.82
C LYS A 168 22.36 -0.56 11.58
N TYR A 169 21.58 -1.31 10.81
CA TYR A 169 22.02 -1.94 9.57
C TYR A 169 22.46 -0.88 8.55
N ALA A 170 21.62 0.11 8.29
CA ALA A 170 21.88 1.16 7.31
C ALA A 170 23.13 1.97 7.65
N MET A 171 23.27 2.40 8.91
CA MET A 171 24.42 3.19 9.36
C MET A 171 25.73 2.40 9.32
N LYS A 172 25.72 1.11 9.69
CA LYS A 172 26.90 0.22 9.53
C LYS A 172 27.34 0.06 8.07
N ARG A 173 26.44 0.31 7.11
CA ARG A 173 26.72 0.23 5.67
C ARG A 173 27.11 1.58 5.06
N GLY A 174 27.25 2.61 5.88
CA GLY A 174 27.59 3.97 5.44
C GLY A 174 26.44 4.67 4.73
N LEU A 175 25.19 4.30 5.02
CA LEU A 175 24.01 5.02 4.54
C LEU A 175 23.62 6.09 5.54
N TYR A 176 23.30 7.28 5.04
CA TYR A 176 22.62 8.28 5.86
C TYR A 176 21.26 7.75 6.30
N VAL A 177 20.87 8.05 7.53
CA VAL A 177 19.55 7.68 8.05
C VAL A 177 18.89 8.93 8.62
N LEU A 178 17.69 9.24 8.16
CA LEU A 178 16.92 10.42 8.56
C LEU A 178 15.60 10.00 9.22
N THR A 179 15.22 10.67 10.31
CA THR A 179 13.96 10.41 11.02
C THR A 179 13.28 11.70 11.43
N GLN A 180 11.98 11.62 11.70
CA GLN A 180 11.26 12.71 12.35
C GLN A 180 11.85 13.02 13.73
N SER A 181 11.92 14.31 14.07
CA SER A 181 12.27 14.82 15.40
C SER A 181 11.46 16.09 15.67
N GLY A 182 10.40 15.97 16.48
CA GLY A 182 9.42 17.04 16.67
C GLY A 182 8.77 17.44 15.35
N ASP A 183 8.79 18.73 15.05
CA ASP A 183 8.24 19.30 13.81
C ASP A 183 9.21 19.26 12.61
N ASN A 184 10.39 18.65 12.79
CA ASN A 184 11.46 18.61 11.79
C ASN A 184 11.90 17.18 11.47
N VAL A 185 12.82 17.05 10.51
CA VAL A 185 13.57 15.83 10.21
C VAL A 185 15.03 16.05 10.58
N LYS A 186 15.64 15.06 11.25
CA LYS A 186 17.06 15.03 11.64
C LYS A 186 17.76 13.79 11.05
N ALA A 187 19.09 13.80 10.94
CA ALA A 187 19.83 12.55 10.78
C ALA A 187 19.97 11.83 12.12
N LEU A 188 19.97 10.50 12.06
CA LEU A 188 20.45 9.66 13.14
C LEU A 188 21.97 9.71 13.24
N THR A 189 22.45 9.64 14.46
CA THR A 189 23.84 9.46 14.84
C THR A 189 24.10 7.99 15.21
N HIS A 190 25.37 7.61 15.33
CA HIS A 190 25.73 6.27 15.80
C HIS A 190 25.20 6.00 17.21
N GLU A 191 25.15 7.04 18.06
CA GLU A 191 24.65 6.97 19.43
C GLU A 191 23.15 6.67 19.47
N ASP A 192 22.35 7.26 18.56
CA ASP A 192 20.90 7.00 18.47
C ASP A 192 20.57 5.50 18.20
N VAL A 193 21.53 4.70 17.71
CA VAL A 193 21.33 3.28 17.32
C VAL A 193 22.34 2.32 17.98
N ASP A 194 22.93 2.73 19.09
CA ASP A 194 23.89 1.93 19.87
C ASP A 194 25.07 1.41 19.02
N LEU A 195 25.62 2.27 18.18
CA LEU A 195 26.85 2.05 17.42
C LEU A 195 27.99 2.88 17.99
N LYS A 196 29.21 2.34 17.88
CA LYS A 196 30.45 3.03 18.27
C LYS A 196 31.11 3.65 17.04
N GLY A 197 31.81 4.76 17.26
CA GLY A 197 32.59 5.45 16.22
C GLY A 197 31.82 6.57 15.52
N LYS A 198 32.48 7.22 14.56
CA LYS A 198 31.89 8.29 13.76
C LYS A 198 31.28 7.72 12.49
N PHE A 199 30.17 8.30 12.06
CA PHE A 199 29.58 7.99 10.76
C PHE A 199 30.52 8.38 9.62
N SER A 200 30.62 7.52 8.61
CA SER A 200 31.31 7.78 7.36
C SER A 200 30.46 7.25 6.21
N PRO A 201 30.10 8.10 5.23
CA PRO A 201 29.26 7.67 4.11
C PRO A 201 30.03 6.75 3.18
N ARG A 202 29.35 5.70 2.69
CA ARG A 202 29.88 4.82 1.65
C ARG A 202 29.57 5.39 0.28
N ILE A 203 30.58 5.37 -0.60
CA ILE A 203 30.42 5.74 -2.02
C ILE A 203 30.15 4.45 -2.84
N PHE A 204 29.21 4.55 -3.78
CA PHE A 204 28.75 3.50 -4.69
C PHE A 204 29.04 3.84 -6.17
#